data_AF-A0A1Q9VM79-F1
#
_entry.id   AF-A0A1Q9VM79-F1
#
_cell.length_a   1.000
_cell.length_b   1.000
_cell.length_c   1.000
_cell.angle_alpha   90.00
_cell.angle_beta   90.00
_cell.angle_gamma   90.00
#
_symmetry.space_group_name_H-M   'P 1'
#
loop_
_entity.id
_entity.type
_entity.pdbx_description
1 polymer ?
#
loop_
_entity_poly.entity_id
_entity_poly.type
_entity_poly.pdbx_seq_one_letter_code
_entity_poly.pdbx_strand_id
1 'polypeptide(L)'
;MGLLTPDLPPGDPAAVGTMPFRDRMKVMCHHWGEYGFGVPKVILMFYIVKMAAYVGLGILIVGLTTPDLGGFSNFAAWWNEPVVYLKLMVWTILFEIVGLSASSGPMSFNINPPFGGCLYWARPKTLRLPPWPGKVPFTSGDSRSWFDVALYLLIIANLVFLLVHPGERHDLVPNAEAGLLPSWALLTYLVMICVLGLRDKIVFLAARCDQYPLILLAFAVLTSFTDMILAAKIVIVVVWVGAGFSKLGHHFSPTVSAMTANTPWIPSKALKRAMYRKYPDDMRPSTLTHLIAHVPGTVLEIGAPLVLLFSTNRTVTLIALIGILAFHAYIISTIPLAVPLEWNIFFMFAAVFLFWGYDAGAGYGVTDFSSPWVGIVVAACVLIWPVLGNLRPDWISFLVSYRQYSGNWATSTWAWKDKAAEDKLEEDIVKSGEQHSRQINDYFGEDIGEVFTQKAVAFRAMHSSGRAIYSILDNYVDMDTYRIREGETVVSGLIGWNFGDGHLHDDQLVDAVQKRCNYAPGEMVVVYTESQPVNRNYIEYRVMDAAFGIVERGTYKVVDSTSEQPWLPNGQIPHTVTWRMPGYDFPGVRPAADVPAAEQETETARTRSGNETLQP
;
A
#
# COMPACT_ATOMS: atom_id res chain seq x y z
N MET A 1 14.23 -12.48 -17.48
CA MET A 1 15.00 -11.93 -16.34
C MET A 1 16.30 -12.68 -16.13
N GLY A 2 17.41 -12.03 -16.47
CA GLY A 2 18.77 -12.49 -16.20
C GLY A 2 19.15 -12.33 -14.73
N LEU A 3 20.34 -12.82 -14.35
CA LEU A 3 20.85 -12.67 -12.99
C LEU A 3 21.27 -11.22 -12.70
N LEU A 4 22.11 -10.67 -13.58
CA LEU A 4 22.68 -9.33 -13.48
C LEU A 4 22.08 -8.35 -14.50
N THR A 5 21.50 -8.86 -15.59
CA THR A 5 20.95 -8.04 -16.66
C THR A 5 19.45 -7.86 -16.51
N PRO A 6 18.95 -6.63 -16.70
CA PRO A 6 17.52 -6.38 -16.74
C PRO A 6 16.89 -6.98 -18.00
N ASP A 7 15.59 -7.22 -17.93
CA ASP A 7 14.75 -7.59 -19.06
C ASP A 7 14.01 -6.34 -19.52
N LEU A 8 14.39 -5.80 -20.68
CA LEU A 8 13.86 -4.53 -21.19
C LEU A 8 12.73 -4.77 -22.21
N PRO A 9 11.80 -3.81 -22.37
CA PRO A 9 10.83 -3.81 -23.46
C PRO A 9 11.52 -3.93 -24.83
N PRO A 10 10.84 -4.51 -25.83
CA PRO A 10 11.40 -4.62 -27.17
C PRO A 10 11.63 -3.23 -27.79
N GLY A 11 12.78 -3.06 -28.44
CA GLY A 11 13.21 -1.80 -29.05
C GLY A 11 14.39 -1.16 -28.34
N ASP A 12 14.89 -0.08 -28.92
CA ASP A 12 15.90 0.77 -28.29
C ASP A 12 15.26 1.61 -27.18
N PRO A 13 15.78 1.61 -25.92
CA PRO A 13 15.22 2.37 -24.81
C PRO A 13 14.96 3.85 -25.11
N ALA A 14 15.87 4.53 -25.83
CA ALA A 14 15.69 5.93 -26.22
C ALA A 14 14.52 6.09 -27.20
N ALA A 15 14.41 5.20 -28.19
CA ALA A 15 13.27 5.19 -29.12
C ALA A 15 11.94 4.91 -28.40
N VAL A 16 11.91 4.03 -27.40
CA VAL A 16 10.71 3.77 -26.60
C VAL A 16 10.32 5.01 -25.76
N GLY A 17 11.31 5.73 -25.24
CA GLY A 17 11.08 6.96 -24.47
C GLY A 17 10.35 8.06 -25.27
N THR A 18 10.62 8.15 -26.58
CA THR A 18 10.05 9.17 -27.47
C THR A 18 8.71 8.81 -28.11
N MET A 19 8.19 7.60 -27.88
CA MET A 19 6.87 7.20 -28.36
C MET A 19 5.77 8.06 -27.72
N PRO A 20 4.65 8.32 -28.42
CA PRO A 20 3.45 8.87 -27.82
C PRO A 20 3.04 8.07 -26.58
N PHE A 21 2.53 8.74 -25.55
CA PHE A 21 2.29 8.16 -24.23
C PHE A 21 1.50 6.86 -24.29
N ARG A 22 0.41 6.82 -25.07
CA ARG A 22 -0.46 5.64 -25.18
C ARG A 22 0.26 4.46 -25.85
N ASP A 23 1.02 4.71 -26.91
CA ASP A 23 1.82 3.68 -27.58
C ASP A 23 2.93 3.16 -26.67
N ARG A 24 3.60 4.07 -25.95
CA ARG A 24 4.58 3.72 -24.91
C ARG A 24 3.97 2.85 -23.83
N MET A 25 2.80 3.21 -23.30
CA MET A 25 2.08 2.42 -22.30
C MET A 25 1.69 1.04 -22.82
N LYS A 26 1.29 0.91 -24.09
CA LYS A 26 0.99 -0.39 -24.71
C LYS A 26 2.22 -1.30 -24.71
N VAL A 27 3.37 -0.79 -25.16
CA VAL A 27 4.65 -1.53 -25.16
C VAL A 27 5.04 -1.94 -23.73
N MET A 28 4.96 -1.00 -22.77
CA MET A 28 5.32 -1.26 -21.38
C MET A 28 4.39 -2.28 -20.71
N CYS A 29 3.08 -2.21 -20.95
CA CYS A 29 2.09 -3.14 -20.41
C CYS A 29 2.26 -4.55 -20.99
N HIS A 30 2.51 -4.67 -22.29
CA HIS A 30 2.81 -5.98 -22.90
C HIS A 30 4.06 -6.60 -22.28
N HIS A 31 5.15 -5.84 -22.19
CA HIS A 31 6.37 -6.35 -21.55
C HIS A 31 6.12 -6.73 -20.09
N TRP A 32 5.33 -5.95 -19.34
CA TRP A 32 4.95 -6.33 -17.98
C TRP A 32 4.23 -7.67 -17.94
N GLY A 33 3.30 -7.92 -18.87
CA GLY A 33 2.54 -9.16 -18.96
C GLY A 33 3.41 -10.43 -19.05
N GLU A 34 4.67 -10.33 -19.48
CA GLU A 34 5.60 -11.45 -19.56
C GLU A 34 6.72 -11.42 -18.51
N TYR A 35 7.15 -10.23 -18.11
CA TYR A 35 8.39 -10.05 -17.35
C TYR A 35 8.21 -9.29 -16.03
N GLY A 36 7.01 -8.80 -15.74
CA GLY A 36 6.74 -7.94 -14.60
C GLY A 36 7.52 -6.63 -14.69
N PHE A 37 8.11 -6.23 -13.57
CA PHE A 37 8.94 -5.02 -13.51
C PHE A 37 10.25 -5.15 -14.33
N GLY A 38 10.72 -6.37 -14.61
CA GLY A 38 11.86 -6.62 -15.50
C GLY A 38 13.24 -6.39 -14.87
N VAL A 39 13.34 -6.24 -13.55
CA VAL A 39 14.63 -6.05 -12.85
C VAL A 39 15.52 -7.30 -12.87
N PRO A 40 16.85 -7.12 -12.75
CA PRO A 40 17.78 -8.22 -12.52
C PRO A 40 17.39 -9.06 -11.29
N LYS A 41 17.57 -10.38 -11.35
CA LYS A 41 17.25 -11.26 -10.21
C LYS A 41 18.07 -10.95 -8.96
N VAL A 42 19.26 -10.37 -9.09
CA VAL A 42 20.06 -9.95 -7.93
C VAL A 42 19.34 -8.91 -7.06
N ILE A 43 18.51 -8.04 -7.66
CA ILE A 43 17.67 -7.09 -6.92
C ILE A 43 16.64 -7.83 -6.07
N LEU A 44 16.14 -8.97 -6.54
CA LEU A 44 15.18 -9.80 -5.80
C LEU A 44 15.85 -10.56 -4.65
N MET A 45 17.14 -10.89 -4.76
CA MET A 45 17.91 -11.55 -3.70
C MET A 45 18.05 -10.67 -2.44
N PHE A 46 18.03 -9.34 -2.59
CA PHE A 46 17.96 -8.40 -1.45
C PHE A 46 16.83 -8.78 -0.49
N TYR A 47 15.65 -9.12 -1.01
CA TYR A 47 14.48 -9.46 -0.20
C TYR A 47 14.63 -10.80 0.52
N ILE A 48 15.30 -11.78 -0.09
CA ILE A 48 15.59 -13.06 0.55
C ILE A 48 16.53 -12.85 1.74
N VAL A 49 17.62 -12.11 1.53
CA VAL A 49 18.59 -11.79 2.59
C VAL A 49 17.92 -10.98 3.70
N LYS A 50 17.12 -9.98 3.33
CA LYS A 50 16.36 -9.14 4.28
C LYS A 50 15.42 -9.97 5.15
N MET A 51 14.62 -10.86 4.56
CA MET A 51 13.72 -11.74 5.29
C MET A 51 14.48 -12.71 6.21
N ALA A 52 15.58 -13.29 5.73
CA ALA A 52 16.43 -14.17 6.53
C ALA A 52 17.05 -13.42 7.73
N ALA A 53 17.53 -12.19 7.51
CA ALA A 53 18.04 -11.32 8.57
C ALA A 53 16.94 -10.94 9.57
N TYR A 54 15.74 -10.59 9.11
CA TYR A 54 14.60 -10.30 9.96
C TYR A 54 14.24 -11.47 10.90
N VAL A 55 14.14 -12.68 10.35
CA VAL A 55 13.86 -13.90 11.15
C VAL A 55 15.01 -14.22 12.08
N GLY A 56 16.23 -14.27 11.57
CA GLY A 56 17.42 -14.66 12.32
C GLY A 56 17.72 -13.70 13.48
N LEU A 57 17.70 -12.38 13.23
CA LEU A 57 17.93 -11.37 14.25
C LEU A 57 16.79 -11.31 15.27
N GLY A 58 15.53 -11.44 14.84
CA GLY A 58 14.39 -11.48 15.76
C GLY A 58 14.51 -12.65 16.75
N ILE A 59 14.72 -13.87 16.26
CA ILE A 59 14.91 -15.06 17.10
C ILE A 59 16.14 -14.90 18.00
N LEU A 60 17.26 -14.42 17.46
CA LEU A 60 18.49 -14.19 18.22
C LEU A 60 18.26 -13.21 19.36
N ILE A 61 17.63 -12.05 19.10
CA ILE A 61 17.36 -11.04 20.11
C ILE A 61 16.45 -11.61 21.20
N VAL A 62 15.35 -12.29 20.84
CA VAL A 62 14.44 -12.88 21.84
C VAL A 62 15.14 -13.91 22.71
N GLY A 63 15.91 -14.81 22.11
CA GLY A 63 16.63 -15.85 22.84
C GLY A 63 17.76 -15.30 23.74
N LEU A 64 18.44 -14.23 23.33
CA LEU A 64 19.49 -13.60 24.14
C LEU A 64 18.94 -12.74 25.28
N THR A 65 17.78 -12.13 25.09
CA THR A 65 17.20 -11.14 26.04
C THR A 65 16.16 -11.76 26.98
N THR A 66 15.93 -13.07 26.87
CA THR A 66 14.94 -13.79 27.66
C THR A 66 15.58 -15.06 28.24
N PRO A 67 16.48 -14.91 29.22
CA PRO A 67 17.30 -16.02 29.72
C PRO A 67 16.49 -17.18 30.30
N ASP A 68 15.29 -16.90 30.82
CA ASP A 68 14.39 -17.89 31.42
C ASP A 68 13.85 -18.92 30.42
N LEU A 69 13.97 -18.69 29.10
CA LEU A 69 13.57 -19.65 28.06
C LEU A 69 14.51 -20.87 27.95
N GLY A 70 15.63 -20.89 28.69
CA GLY A 70 16.55 -22.03 28.72
C GLY A 70 17.41 -22.19 27.46
N GLY A 71 17.54 -21.12 26.66
CA GLY A 71 18.48 -21.03 25.52
C GLY A 71 17.98 -21.62 24.19
N PHE A 72 18.79 -21.46 23.13
CA PHE A 72 18.40 -21.79 21.75
C PHE A 72 18.19 -23.28 21.48
N SER A 73 18.85 -24.18 22.22
CA SER A 73 18.72 -25.63 22.04
C SER A 73 17.33 -26.16 22.40
N ASN A 74 16.56 -25.39 23.19
CA ASN A 74 15.24 -25.77 23.69
C ASN A 74 14.09 -25.10 22.93
N PHE A 75 14.31 -24.61 21.69
CA PHE A 75 13.31 -23.84 20.92
C PHE A 75 11.90 -24.46 20.90
N ALA A 76 11.81 -25.78 20.71
CA ALA A 76 10.53 -26.50 20.68
C ALA A 76 9.73 -26.39 21.99
N ALA A 77 10.40 -26.13 23.11
CA ALA A 77 9.78 -26.00 24.43
C ALA A 77 9.31 -24.58 24.75
N TRP A 78 9.88 -23.54 24.11
CA TRP A 78 9.62 -22.15 24.50
C TRP A 78 8.99 -21.27 23.41
N TRP A 79 8.93 -21.71 22.15
CA TRP A 79 8.40 -20.88 21.06
C TRP A 79 6.96 -20.39 21.28
N ASN A 80 6.19 -21.11 22.09
CA ASN A 80 4.81 -20.80 22.45
C ASN A 80 4.69 -20.02 23.78
N GLU A 81 5.79 -19.52 24.35
CA GLU A 81 5.70 -18.63 25.51
C GLU A 81 5.14 -17.24 25.12
N PRO A 82 4.25 -16.65 25.94
CA PRO A 82 3.63 -15.35 25.66
C PRO A 82 4.62 -14.21 25.39
N VAL A 83 5.71 -14.15 26.16
CA VAL A 83 6.74 -13.11 25.99
C VAL A 83 7.40 -13.20 24.61
N VAL A 84 7.49 -14.39 24.01
CA VAL A 84 8.08 -14.58 22.67
C VAL A 84 7.18 -13.94 21.62
N TYR A 85 5.87 -14.16 21.72
CA TYR A 85 4.90 -13.51 20.84
C TYR A 85 4.95 -11.99 20.95
N LEU A 86 4.99 -11.45 22.18
CA LEU A 86 5.09 -10.01 22.41
C LEU A 86 6.40 -9.42 21.90
N LYS A 87 7.55 -10.04 22.20
CA LYS A 87 8.85 -9.53 21.75
C LYS A 87 9.01 -9.63 20.23
N LEU A 88 8.54 -10.70 19.59
CA LEU A 88 8.55 -10.78 18.13
C LEU A 88 7.65 -9.72 17.50
N MET A 89 6.51 -9.39 18.12
CA MET A 89 5.66 -8.29 17.67
C MET A 89 6.34 -6.94 17.82
N VAL A 90 6.98 -6.67 18.97
CA VAL A 90 7.77 -5.46 19.20
C VAL A 90 8.94 -5.36 18.21
N TRP A 91 9.57 -6.50 17.88
CA TRP A 91 10.60 -6.58 16.86
C TRP A 91 10.05 -6.20 15.48
N THR A 92 8.88 -6.71 15.11
CA THR A 92 8.22 -6.34 13.85
C THR A 92 7.92 -4.84 13.81
N ILE A 93 7.34 -4.28 14.87
CA ILE A 93 7.07 -2.83 14.97
C ILE A 93 8.36 -2.03 14.81
N LEU A 94 9.44 -2.41 15.52
CA LEU A 94 10.72 -1.72 15.45
C LEU A 94 11.28 -1.77 14.02
N PHE A 95 11.29 -2.95 13.39
CA PHE A 95 11.81 -3.15 12.05
C PHE A 95 11.02 -2.33 10.99
N GLU A 96 9.71 -2.21 11.16
CA GLU A 96 8.83 -1.37 10.35
C GLU A 96 9.08 0.13 10.58
N ILE A 97 9.08 0.60 11.83
CA ILE A 97 9.17 2.03 12.16
C ILE A 97 10.57 2.63 11.92
N VAL A 98 11.61 1.81 11.80
CA VAL A 98 12.92 2.29 11.32
C VAL A 98 13.02 2.31 9.79
N GLY A 99 12.03 1.76 9.07
CA GLY A 99 11.96 1.71 7.62
C GLY A 99 12.64 0.51 6.99
N LEU A 100 13.01 -0.52 7.76
CA LEU A 100 13.69 -1.71 7.23
C LEU A 100 12.73 -2.75 6.67
N SER A 101 11.45 -2.74 7.07
CA SER A 101 10.45 -3.72 6.62
C SER A 101 9.74 -3.29 5.34
N ALA A 102 8.47 -2.88 5.43
CA ALA A 102 7.71 -2.40 4.32
C ALA A 102 8.34 -1.12 3.78
N SER A 103 8.28 -0.93 2.46
CA SER A 103 8.89 0.20 1.77
C SER A 103 10.43 0.20 1.69
N SER A 104 11.12 -0.88 2.07
CA SER A 104 12.57 -0.99 1.87
C SER A 104 12.94 -1.71 0.57
N GLY A 105 14.07 -1.29 -0.01
CA GLY A 105 14.72 -1.86 -1.17
C GLY A 105 14.16 -1.39 -2.53
N PRO A 106 14.77 -1.87 -3.63
CA PRO A 106 14.49 -1.32 -4.97
C PRO A 106 13.06 -1.57 -5.49
N MET A 107 12.41 -2.68 -5.11
CA MET A 107 10.98 -2.96 -5.39
C MET A 107 10.02 -2.09 -4.58
N SER A 108 10.55 -1.26 -3.69
CA SER A 108 9.83 -0.20 -2.99
C SER A 108 10.35 1.19 -3.38
N PHE A 109 11.05 1.30 -4.51
CA PHE A 109 11.55 2.56 -5.05
C PHE A 109 12.65 3.23 -4.20
N ASN A 110 13.31 2.47 -3.31
CA ASN A 110 14.45 2.92 -2.51
C ASN A 110 15.69 2.11 -2.90
N ILE A 111 16.62 2.72 -3.64
CA ILE A 111 17.83 2.06 -4.14
C ILE A 111 19.02 2.43 -3.28
N ASN A 112 19.30 3.74 -3.14
CA ASN A 112 20.41 4.24 -2.34
C ASN A 112 20.03 5.59 -1.68
N PRO A 113 19.79 5.62 -0.36
CA PRO A 113 19.79 4.48 0.57
C PRO A 113 18.63 3.50 0.28
N PRO A 114 18.77 2.20 0.62
CA PRO A 114 17.74 1.19 0.36
C PRO A 114 16.56 1.24 1.34
N PHE A 115 16.46 2.29 2.16
CA PHE A 115 15.33 2.55 3.05
C PHE A 115 15.25 4.04 3.37
N GLY A 116 14.06 4.52 3.71
CA GLY A 116 13.84 5.86 4.25
C GLY A 116 13.70 5.82 5.77
N GLY A 117 12.46 5.75 6.27
CA GLY A 117 12.13 5.58 7.69
C GLY A 117 12.92 6.50 8.62
N CYS A 118 13.79 5.93 9.46
CA CYS A 118 14.58 6.69 10.43
C CYS A 118 15.48 7.75 9.80
N LEU A 119 15.90 7.58 8.54
CA LEU A 119 16.68 8.58 7.83
C LEU A 119 15.89 9.87 7.60
N TYR A 120 14.55 9.80 7.55
CA TYR A 120 13.67 10.96 7.38
C TYR A 120 13.12 11.44 8.73
N TRP A 121 12.66 10.51 9.57
CA TRP A 121 11.84 10.85 10.74
C TRP A 121 12.68 11.25 11.96
N ALA A 122 13.96 10.91 11.98
CA ALA A 122 14.93 11.42 12.95
C ALA A 122 15.51 12.79 12.56
N ARG A 123 15.00 13.44 11.50
CA ARG A 123 15.50 14.73 11.01
C ARG A 123 14.42 15.81 11.07
N PRO A 124 14.73 17.00 11.62
CA PRO A 124 13.81 18.13 11.58
C PRO A 124 13.68 18.65 10.14
N LYS A 125 12.63 19.43 9.89
CA LYS A 125 12.29 20.09 8.61
C LYS A 125 11.89 19.16 7.45
N THR A 126 12.05 17.84 7.60
CA THR A 126 11.45 16.87 6.68
C THR A 126 9.93 16.95 6.72
N LEU A 127 9.26 16.49 5.66
CA LEU A 127 7.81 16.56 5.52
C LEU A 127 7.08 15.68 6.54
N ARG A 128 6.06 16.21 7.21
CA ARG A 128 5.09 15.43 8.02
C ARG A 128 3.65 15.70 7.59
N LEU A 129 2.78 14.71 7.80
CA LEU A 129 1.38 14.79 7.41
C LEU A 129 0.49 14.53 8.63
N PRO A 130 0.14 15.55 9.44
CA PRO A 130 -0.86 15.37 10.50
C PRO A 130 -2.20 14.93 9.89
N PRO A 131 -2.94 14.00 10.49
CA PRO A 131 -4.21 13.52 9.93
C PRO A 131 -5.31 14.59 9.92
N TRP A 132 -5.30 15.52 10.88
CA TRP A 132 -6.29 16.60 10.99
C TRP A 132 -5.65 17.93 11.41
N PRO A 133 -4.83 18.55 10.54
CA PRO A 133 -4.01 19.73 10.87
C PRO A 133 -4.82 20.94 11.37
N GLY A 134 -6.07 21.08 10.91
CA GLY A 134 -6.96 22.18 11.28
C GLY A 134 -7.90 21.87 12.46
N LYS A 135 -7.87 20.65 13.02
CA LYS A 135 -8.83 20.23 14.06
C LYS A 135 -8.18 19.86 15.39
N VAL A 136 -6.98 19.29 15.39
CA VAL A 136 -6.29 18.87 16.62
C VAL A 136 -5.31 19.96 17.04
N PRO A 137 -5.43 20.52 18.26
CA PRO A 137 -4.50 21.55 18.74
C PRO A 137 -3.05 21.08 18.72
N PHE A 138 -2.14 22.02 18.46
CA PHE A 138 -0.69 21.82 18.41
C PHE A 138 -0.16 20.92 17.29
N THR A 139 -1.00 20.33 16.42
CA THR A 139 -0.54 19.41 15.36
C THR A 139 -0.37 20.04 13.99
N SER A 140 -0.80 21.29 13.79
CA SER A 140 -0.72 22.01 12.51
C SER A 140 0.70 22.11 11.95
N GLY A 141 0.82 22.19 10.62
CA GLY A 141 2.08 22.36 9.90
C GLY A 141 2.54 21.10 9.17
N ASP A 142 3.47 21.28 8.24
CA ASP A 142 3.94 20.24 7.31
C ASP A 142 5.44 19.93 7.44
N SER A 143 6.12 20.51 8.44
CA SER A 143 7.54 20.27 8.75
C SER A 143 7.68 19.58 10.10
N ARG A 144 8.50 18.52 10.17
CA ARG A 144 8.89 17.89 11.45
C ARG A 144 9.66 18.87 12.31
N SER A 145 9.17 19.06 13.53
CA SER A 145 9.82 19.84 14.59
C SER A 145 10.79 18.98 15.39
N TRP A 146 11.61 19.61 16.23
CA TRP A 146 12.45 18.89 17.18
C TRP A 146 11.66 18.05 18.18
N PHE A 147 10.43 18.46 18.53
CA PHE A 147 9.56 17.65 19.38
C PHE A 147 9.15 16.35 18.68
N ASP A 148 8.80 16.41 17.39
CA ASP A 148 8.44 15.22 16.60
C ASP A 148 9.62 14.24 16.55
N VAL A 149 10.83 14.77 16.30
CA VAL A 149 12.08 13.99 16.25
C VAL A 149 12.39 13.36 17.62
N ALA A 150 12.33 14.13 18.70
CA ALA A 150 12.60 13.61 20.04
C ALA A 150 11.59 12.53 20.45
N LEU A 151 10.30 12.73 20.17
CA LEU A 151 9.25 11.75 20.45
C LEU A 151 9.46 10.47 19.62
N TYR A 152 9.83 10.59 18.34
CA TYR A 152 10.18 9.44 17.50
C TYR A 152 11.35 8.64 18.07
N LEU A 153 12.43 9.30 18.50
CA LEU A 153 13.59 8.63 19.10
C LEU A 153 13.26 7.97 20.45
N LEU A 154 12.37 8.57 21.25
CA LEU A 154 11.88 7.97 22.49
C LEU A 154 11.03 6.71 22.23
N ILE A 155 10.23 6.70 21.15
CA ILE A 155 9.49 5.51 20.72
C ILE A 155 10.46 4.39 20.36
N ILE A 156 11.50 4.68 19.55
CA ILE A 156 12.54 3.69 19.22
C ILE A 156 13.20 3.16 20.49
N ALA A 157 13.62 4.04 21.40
CA ALA A 157 14.26 3.65 22.65
C ALA A 157 13.36 2.76 23.52
N ASN A 158 12.06 3.06 23.57
CA ASN A 158 11.08 2.26 24.30
C ASN A 158 10.84 0.88 23.66
N LEU A 159 10.77 0.79 22.33
CA LEU A 159 10.70 -0.49 21.62
C LEU A 159 11.96 -1.34 21.86
N VAL A 160 13.15 -0.72 21.81
CA VAL A 160 14.40 -1.40 22.16
C VAL A 160 14.37 -1.88 23.61
N PHE A 161 13.89 -1.05 24.54
CA PHE A 161 13.71 -1.44 25.95
C PHE A 161 12.80 -2.68 26.07
N LEU A 162 11.64 -2.67 25.41
CA LEU A 162 10.71 -3.81 25.41
C LEU A 162 11.33 -5.10 24.83
N LEU A 163 12.26 -4.99 23.89
CA LEU A 163 13.00 -6.15 23.36
C LEU A 163 14.04 -6.67 24.35
N VAL A 164 14.84 -5.78 24.94
CA VAL A 164 15.99 -6.18 25.76
C VAL A 164 15.63 -6.49 27.20
N HIS A 165 14.54 -5.93 27.71
CA HIS A 165 14.09 -6.20 29.07
C HIS A 165 13.64 -7.67 29.20
N PRO A 166 14.06 -8.39 30.24
CA PRO A 166 13.51 -9.70 30.56
C PRO A 166 12.00 -9.62 30.78
N GLY A 167 11.28 -10.73 30.60
CA GLY A 167 9.87 -10.76 30.97
C GLY A 167 9.70 -10.74 32.49
N GLU A 168 8.53 -10.31 32.94
CA GLU A 168 8.14 -10.23 34.34
C GLU A 168 7.16 -11.37 34.65
N ARG A 169 7.44 -12.14 35.70
CA ARG A 169 6.52 -13.19 36.17
C ARG A 169 5.19 -12.55 36.58
N HIS A 170 4.11 -13.18 36.16
CA HIS A 170 2.77 -12.65 36.38
C HIS A 170 1.81 -13.78 36.75
N ASP A 171 0.99 -13.54 37.77
CA ASP A 171 -0.02 -14.51 38.24
C ASP A 171 -1.07 -14.89 37.18
N LEU A 172 -1.20 -14.10 36.10
CA LEU A 172 -2.10 -14.37 34.98
C LEU A 172 -1.57 -15.48 34.07
N VAL A 173 -0.26 -15.73 34.08
CA VAL A 173 0.42 -16.76 33.29
C VAL A 173 1.35 -17.58 34.20
N PRO A 174 0.80 -18.29 35.20
CA PRO A 174 1.61 -18.94 36.24
C PRO A 174 2.54 -20.03 35.69
N ASN A 175 2.23 -20.56 34.51
CA ASN A 175 2.99 -21.61 33.82
C ASN A 175 3.94 -21.05 32.74
N ALA A 176 4.01 -19.74 32.54
CA ALA A 176 4.97 -19.13 31.62
C ALA A 176 6.24 -18.77 32.39
N GLU A 177 7.34 -19.47 32.10
CA GLU A 177 8.60 -19.33 32.85
C GLU A 177 9.16 -17.92 32.72
N ALA A 178 9.05 -17.33 31.53
CA ALA A 178 9.54 -16.00 31.22
C ALA A 178 8.47 -14.89 31.37
N GLY A 179 7.22 -15.22 31.71
CA GLY A 179 6.17 -14.24 32.01
C GLY A 179 5.73 -13.36 30.82
N LEU A 180 5.52 -12.06 31.08
CA LEU A 180 5.02 -11.07 30.12
C LEU A 180 5.94 -9.83 30.05
N LEU A 181 5.76 -8.99 29.03
CA LEU A 181 6.41 -7.67 29.01
C LEU A 181 5.75 -6.71 30.00
N PRO A 182 6.50 -5.77 30.61
CA PRO A 182 5.96 -4.81 31.56
C PRO A 182 4.84 -3.95 30.96
N SER A 183 3.65 -3.98 31.56
CA SER A 183 2.47 -3.25 31.06
C SER A 183 2.70 -1.74 30.96
N TRP A 184 3.45 -1.15 31.89
CA TRP A 184 3.75 0.29 31.86
C TRP A 184 4.55 0.68 30.61
N ALA A 185 5.47 -0.17 30.16
CA ALA A 185 6.29 0.10 28.98
C ALA A 185 5.46 -0.05 27.71
N LEU A 186 4.58 -1.05 27.64
CA LEU A 186 3.59 -1.20 26.57
C LEU A 186 2.69 0.04 26.48
N LEU A 187 2.12 0.48 27.60
CA LEU A 187 1.29 1.70 27.65
C LEU A 187 2.06 2.95 27.26
N THR A 188 3.35 3.04 27.64
CA THR A 188 4.22 4.16 27.24
C THR A 188 4.38 4.21 25.72
N TYR A 189 4.67 3.08 25.07
CA TYR A 189 4.70 2.99 23.60
C TYR A 189 3.38 3.46 22.99
N LEU A 190 2.26 2.92 23.47
CA LEU A 190 0.91 3.20 22.94
C LEU A 190 0.54 4.68 23.05
N VAL A 191 0.85 5.33 24.17
CA VAL A 191 0.60 6.76 24.35
C VAL A 191 1.49 7.58 23.39
N MET A 192 2.79 7.28 23.33
CA MET A 192 3.73 8.03 22.50
C MET A 192 3.39 7.91 21.01
N ILE A 193 3.08 6.71 20.52
CA ILE A 193 2.75 6.52 19.10
C ILE A 193 1.42 7.19 18.72
N CYS A 194 0.43 7.22 19.63
CA CYS A 194 -0.79 7.98 19.43
C CYS A 194 -0.52 9.50 19.36
N VAL A 195 0.28 10.03 20.29
CA VAL A 195 0.65 11.46 20.29
C VAL A 195 1.41 11.82 19.03
N LEU A 196 2.38 11.00 18.60
CA LEU A 196 3.12 11.23 17.37
C LEU A 196 2.22 11.09 16.13
N GLY A 197 1.32 10.10 16.11
CA GLY A 197 0.41 9.86 14.99
C GLY A 197 -0.59 11.00 14.75
N LEU A 198 -1.01 11.70 15.80
CA LEU A 198 -1.81 12.92 15.68
C LEU A 198 -1.03 14.08 15.03
N ARG A 199 0.30 14.03 15.05
CA ARG A 199 1.20 15.04 14.49
C ARG A 199 1.79 14.63 13.14
N ASP A 200 1.92 13.33 12.91
CA ASP A 200 2.50 12.74 11.71
C ASP A 200 1.93 11.34 11.46
N LYS A 201 0.90 11.27 10.60
CA LYS A 201 0.24 10.01 10.24
C LYS A 201 1.20 9.04 9.54
N ILE A 202 2.28 9.53 8.94
CA ILE A 202 3.27 8.71 8.23
C ILE A 202 3.91 7.71 9.21
N VAL A 203 4.41 8.20 10.35
CA VAL A 203 5.09 7.36 11.35
C VAL A 203 4.10 6.39 12.00
N PHE A 204 2.87 6.83 12.25
CA PHE A 204 1.82 5.99 12.82
C PHE A 204 1.46 4.81 11.92
N LEU A 205 1.26 5.07 10.62
CA LEU A 205 0.97 4.03 9.64
C LEU A 205 2.18 3.12 9.39
N ALA A 206 3.39 3.68 9.36
CA ALA A 206 4.61 2.90 9.24
C ALA A 206 4.81 1.96 10.43
N ALA A 207 4.44 2.36 11.65
CA ALA A 207 4.48 1.49 12.82
C ALA A 207 3.40 0.39 12.83
N ARG A 208 2.63 0.24 11.73
CA ARG A 208 1.54 -0.74 11.58
C ARG A 208 0.51 -0.63 12.70
N CYS A 209 0.15 0.61 13.03
CA CYS A 209 -0.76 0.88 14.13
C CYS A 209 -2.19 0.38 13.90
N ASP A 210 -2.51 -0.02 12.66
CA ASP A 210 -3.73 -0.73 12.31
C ASP A 210 -3.83 -2.11 12.99
N GLN A 211 -2.75 -2.70 13.55
CA GLN A 211 -2.76 -4.11 13.96
C GLN A 211 -2.17 -4.32 15.36
N TYR A 212 -0.89 -4.01 15.53
CA TYR A 212 -0.14 -4.43 16.71
C TYR A 212 -0.54 -3.68 17.99
N PRO A 213 -0.75 -2.34 17.98
CA PRO A 213 -1.12 -1.60 19.18
C PRO A 213 -2.37 -2.11 19.89
N LEU A 214 -3.37 -2.60 19.16
CA LEU A 214 -4.59 -3.15 19.77
C LEU A 214 -4.29 -4.43 20.55
N ILE A 215 -3.38 -5.28 20.05
CA ILE A 215 -2.95 -6.48 20.76
C ILE A 215 -2.10 -6.11 21.97
N LEU A 216 -1.12 -5.21 21.81
CA LEU A 216 -0.30 -4.75 22.93
C LEU A 216 -1.14 -4.08 24.03
N LEU A 217 -2.18 -3.33 23.66
CA LEU A 217 -3.13 -2.74 24.60
C LEU A 217 -3.86 -3.84 25.38
N ALA A 218 -4.37 -4.87 24.69
CA ALA A 218 -5.05 -6.00 25.34
C ALA A 218 -4.16 -6.68 26.39
N PHE A 219 -2.89 -6.94 26.06
CA PHE A 219 -1.91 -7.52 26.99
C PHE A 219 -1.52 -6.57 28.13
N ALA A 220 -1.63 -5.26 27.93
CA ALA A 220 -1.30 -4.28 28.96
C ALA A 220 -2.44 -4.04 29.97
N VAL A 221 -3.71 -4.19 29.57
CA VAL A 221 -4.87 -3.73 30.38
C VAL A 221 -5.85 -4.83 30.80
N LEU A 222 -5.91 -5.95 30.07
CA LEU A 222 -6.83 -7.03 30.44
C LEU A 222 -6.29 -7.82 31.62
N THR A 223 -7.19 -8.33 32.46
CA THR A 223 -6.85 -9.06 33.70
C THR A 223 -7.05 -10.56 33.58
N SER A 224 -7.15 -11.07 32.35
CA SER A 224 -7.32 -12.49 32.03
C SER A 224 -6.44 -12.81 30.83
N PHE A 225 -5.56 -13.80 30.99
CA PHE A 225 -4.69 -14.22 29.89
C PHE A 225 -5.49 -14.82 28.72
N THR A 226 -6.59 -15.53 29.01
CA THR A 226 -7.53 -16.00 27.99
C THR A 226 -8.08 -14.82 27.18
N ASP A 227 -8.49 -13.73 27.84
CA ASP A 227 -9.03 -12.56 27.14
C ASP A 227 -7.96 -11.88 26.26
N MET A 228 -6.69 -11.84 26.71
CA MET A 228 -5.57 -11.33 25.91
C MET A 228 -5.36 -12.13 24.62
N ILE A 229 -5.35 -13.46 24.74
CA ILE A 229 -5.20 -14.37 23.59
C ILE A 229 -6.40 -14.26 22.64
N LEU A 230 -7.63 -14.23 23.18
CA LEU A 230 -8.82 -14.08 22.37
C LEU A 230 -8.87 -12.72 21.66
N ALA A 231 -8.43 -11.64 22.32
CA ALA A 231 -8.27 -10.34 21.67
C ALA A 231 -7.26 -10.38 20.52
N ALA A 232 -6.11 -11.02 20.72
CA ALA A 232 -5.11 -11.22 19.66
C ALA A 232 -5.68 -12.02 18.47
N LYS A 233 -6.42 -13.11 18.74
CA LYS A 233 -7.11 -13.90 17.70
C LYS A 233 -8.10 -13.06 16.91
N ILE A 234 -8.95 -12.29 17.60
CA ILE A 234 -9.94 -11.42 16.96
C ILE A 234 -9.27 -10.36 16.09
N VAL A 235 -8.23 -9.68 16.59
CA VAL A 235 -7.50 -8.68 15.79
C VAL A 235 -7.00 -9.30 14.48
N ILE A 236 -6.29 -10.42 14.53
CA ILE A 236 -5.72 -11.04 13.33
C ILE A 236 -6.81 -11.56 12.40
N VAL A 237 -7.90 -12.14 12.93
CA VAL A 237 -9.03 -12.60 12.10
C VAL A 237 -9.70 -11.43 11.40
N VAL A 238 -9.92 -10.31 12.08
CA VAL A 238 -10.53 -9.12 11.45
C VAL A 238 -9.59 -8.52 10.40
N VAL A 239 -8.27 -8.54 10.61
CA VAL A 239 -7.30 -8.11 9.58
C VAL A 239 -7.47 -8.96 8.31
N TRP A 240 -7.46 -10.29 8.42
CA TRP A 240 -7.61 -11.17 7.25
C TRP A 240 -9.00 -11.07 6.60
N VAL A 241 -10.07 -11.10 7.40
CA VAL A 241 -11.45 -10.99 6.89
C VAL A 241 -11.68 -9.63 6.24
N GLY A 242 -11.15 -8.55 6.82
CA GLY A 242 -11.19 -7.20 6.24
C GLY A 242 -10.45 -7.13 4.91
N ALA A 243 -9.23 -7.66 4.86
CA ALA A 243 -8.44 -7.78 3.63
C ALA A 243 -9.18 -8.59 2.55
N GLY A 244 -9.74 -9.75 2.92
CA GLY A 244 -10.54 -10.57 2.03
C GLY A 244 -11.79 -9.87 1.52
N PHE A 245 -12.52 -9.18 2.41
CA PHE A 245 -13.71 -8.41 2.05
C PHE A 245 -13.39 -7.28 1.07
N SER A 246 -12.26 -6.58 1.26
CA SER A 246 -11.84 -5.50 0.38
C SER A 246 -11.53 -5.96 -1.06
N LYS A 247 -11.26 -7.25 -1.25
CA LYS A 247 -10.99 -7.87 -2.56
C LYS A 247 -12.26 -8.20 -3.35
N LEU A 248 -13.45 -7.98 -2.78
CA LEU A 248 -14.71 -8.09 -3.49
C LEU A 248 -14.87 -6.92 -4.48
N GLY A 249 -15.21 -7.22 -5.72
CA GLY A 249 -15.46 -6.22 -6.77
C GLY A 249 -14.48 -6.29 -7.94
N HIS A 250 -14.33 -5.19 -8.67
CA HIS A 250 -13.61 -5.16 -9.96
C HIS A 250 -12.10 -4.91 -9.83
N HIS A 251 -11.61 -4.64 -8.62
CA HIS A 251 -10.26 -4.14 -8.38
C HIS A 251 -9.20 -5.23 -8.27
N PHE A 252 -9.56 -6.41 -7.74
CA PHE A 252 -8.55 -7.37 -7.29
C PHE A 252 -7.96 -8.22 -8.43
N SER A 253 -8.76 -8.60 -9.42
CA SER A 253 -8.26 -9.40 -10.54
C SER A 253 -7.17 -8.70 -11.36
N PRO A 254 -7.27 -7.39 -11.67
CA PRO A 254 -6.14 -6.62 -12.22
C PRO A 254 -4.85 -6.73 -11.40
N THR A 255 -4.96 -6.61 -10.07
CA THR A 255 -3.84 -6.74 -9.14
C THR A 255 -3.19 -8.12 -9.23
N VAL A 256 -3.98 -9.18 -9.26
CA VAL A 256 -3.49 -10.57 -9.38
C VAL A 256 -2.78 -10.80 -10.72
N SER A 257 -3.28 -10.25 -11.83
CA SER A 257 -2.58 -10.36 -13.12
C SER A 257 -1.22 -9.67 -13.10
N ALA A 258 -1.14 -8.44 -12.56
CA ALA A 258 0.10 -7.69 -12.46
C ALA A 258 1.11 -8.35 -11.52
N MET A 259 0.64 -8.84 -10.36
CA MET A 259 1.43 -9.55 -9.36
C MET A 259 1.98 -10.87 -9.93
N THR A 260 1.13 -11.70 -10.55
CA THR A 260 1.54 -12.98 -11.12
C THR A 260 2.59 -12.82 -12.23
N ALA A 261 2.47 -11.75 -13.03
CA ALA A 261 3.46 -11.46 -14.05
C ALA A 261 4.82 -11.07 -13.46
N ASN A 262 4.84 -10.48 -12.26
CA ASN A 262 6.06 -10.12 -11.52
C ASN A 262 6.71 -11.28 -10.78
N THR A 263 6.00 -12.40 -10.58
CA THR A 263 6.48 -13.54 -9.80
C THR A 263 7.81 -14.11 -10.33
N PRO A 264 8.89 -14.08 -9.54
CA PRO A 264 10.24 -14.43 -10.01
C PRO A 264 10.45 -15.89 -10.40
N TRP A 265 9.74 -16.80 -9.72
CA TRP A 265 9.87 -18.25 -9.91
C TRP A 265 8.92 -18.81 -10.98
N ILE A 266 8.12 -17.97 -11.64
CA ILE A 266 7.29 -18.35 -12.78
C ILE A 266 8.03 -17.95 -14.07
N PRO A 267 8.82 -18.84 -14.71
CA PRO A 267 9.51 -18.53 -15.96
C PRO A 267 8.60 -18.63 -17.19
N SER A 268 7.47 -19.34 -17.08
CA SER A 268 6.59 -19.61 -18.22
C SER A 268 5.83 -18.37 -18.64
N LYS A 269 6.20 -17.80 -19.79
CA LYS A 269 5.44 -16.74 -20.45
C LYS A 269 4.01 -17.17 -20.78
N ALA A 270 3.80 -18.43 -21.16
CA ALA A 270 2.46 -18.94 -21.45
C ALA A 270 1.54 -18.84 -20.22
N LEU A 271 2.04 -19.18 -19.03
CA LEU A 271 1.27 -19.08 -17.79
C LEU A 271 0.96 -17.61 -17.45
N LYS A 272 1.94 -16.71 -17.60
CA LYS A 272 1.71 -15.28 -17.35
C LYS A 272 0.72 -14.67 -18.35
N ARG A 273 0.85 -15.02 -19.64
CA ARG A 273 -0.08 -14.60 -20.70
C ARG A 273 -1.51 -15.11 -20.47
N ALA A 274 -1.67 -16.29 -19.86
CA ALA A 274 -2.99 -16.83 -19.50
C ALA A 274 -3.71 -16.02 -18.42
N MET A 275 -3.03 -15.08 -17.74
CA MET A 275 -3.67 -14.15 -16.82
C MET A 275 -4.50 -13.07 -17.53
N TYR A 276 -4.35 -12.94 -18.85
CA TYR A 276 -5.03 -11.94 -19.67
C TYR A 276 -6.04 -12.61 -20.61
N ARG A 277 -7.13 -11.91 -20.95
CA ARG A 277 -8.21 -12.47 -21.79
C ARG A 277 -7.70 -12.96 -23.14
N LYS A 278 -6.86 -12.16 -23.81
CA LYS A 278 -6.25 -12.50 -25.09
C LYS A 278 -4.94 -11.73 -25.27
N TYR A 279 -3.85 -12.19 -24.67
CA TYR A 279 -2.55 -11.53 -24.86
C TYR A 279 -2.08 -11.65 -26.33
N PRO A 280 -1.54 -10.57 -26.96
CA PRO A 280 -1.36 -9.22 -26.40
C PRO A 280 -2.56 -8.27 -26.63
N ASP A 281 -3.53 -8.65 -27.46
CA ASP A 281 -4.63 -7.76 -27.91
C ASP A 281 -5.59 -7.29 -26.81
N ASP A 282 -5.79 -8.11 -25.77
CA ASP A 282 -6.64 -7.83 -24.62
C ASP A 282 -5.95 -8.20 -23.30
N MET A 283 -5.40 -7.16 -22.66
CA MET A 283 -4.70 -7.19 -21.37
C MET A 283 -5.63 -7.07 -20.15
N ARG A 284 -6.96 -7.19 -20.33
CA ARG A 284 -7.88 -7.29 -19.19
C ARG A 284 -7.78 -8.67 -18.52
N PRO A 285 -8.09 -8.79 -17.21
CA PRO A 285 -8.02 -10.07 -16.50
C PRO A 285 -8.84 -11.17 -17.17
N SER A 286 -8.25 -12.36 -17.29
CA SER A 286 -8.92 -13.57 -17.78
C SER A 286 -9.80 -14.22 -16.70
N THR A 287 -10.63 -15.18 -17.10
CA THR A 287 -11.38 -16.02 -16.16
C THR A 287 -10.46 -16.77 -15.19
N LEU A 288 -9.28 -17.22 -15.66
CA LEU A 288 -8.29 -17.86 -14.80
C LEU A 288 -7.79 -16.90 -13.71
N THR A 289 -7.50 -15.64 -14.08
CA THR A 289 -7.14 -14.61 -13.10
C THR A 289 -8.25 -14.35 -12.10
N HIS A 290 -9.51 -14.28 -12.54
CA HIS A 290 -10.65 -14.14 -11.64
C HIS A 290 -10.77 -15.32 -10.67
N LEU A 291 -10.54 -16.56 -11.13
CA LEU A 291 -10.57 -17.75 -10.27
C LEU A 291 -9.43 -17.73 -9.23
N ILE A 292 -8.20 -17.42 -9.65
CA ILE A 292 -7.05 -17.32 -8.75
C ILE A 292 -7.24 -16.16 -7.77
N ALA A 293 -7.78 -15.03 -8.22
CA ALA A 293 -8.06 -13.91 -7.35
C ALA A 293 -9.08 -14.30 -6.28
N HIS A 294 -10.24 -14.84 -6.64
CA HIS A 294 -11.33 -14.96 -5.66
C HIS A 294 -11.33 -16.28 -4.89
N VAL A 295 -10.79 -17.39 -5.42
CA VAL A 295 -10.78 -18.66 -4.67
C VAL A 295 -9.69 -18.66 -3.58
N PRO A 296 -8.39 -18.74 -3.90
CA PRO A 296 -7.35 -18.68 -2.87
C PRO A 296 -7.11 -17.25 -2.36
N GLY A 297 -7.45 -16.20 -3.12
CA GLY A 297 -7.17 -14.82 -2.71
C GLY A 297 -8.29 -14.13 -1.92
N THR A 298 -9.55 -14.57 -2.02
CA THR A 298 -10.68 -13.98 -1.27
C THR A 298 -11.36 -15.00 -0.37
N VAL A 299 -11.84 -16.13 -0.92
CA VAL A 299 -12.59 -17.14 -0.15
C VAL A 299 -11.71 -17.77 0.92
N LEU A 300 -10.47 -18.13 0.60
CA LEU A 300 -9.54 -18.69 1.59
C LEU A 300 -9.18 -17.68 2.69
N GLU A 301 -8.93 -16.42 2.33
CA GLU A 301 -8.55 -15.35 3.25
C GLU A 301 -9.69 -14.94 4.19
N ILE A 302 -10.96 -15.18 3.81
CA ILE A 302 -12.11 -15.01 4.70
C ILE A 302 -12.38 -16.31 5.48
N GLY A 303 -12.44 -17.44 4.78
CA GLY A 303 -12.91 -18.70 5.31
C GLY A 303 -11.94 -19.33 6.31
N ALA A 304 -10.64 -19.40 5.99
CA ALA A 304 -9.67 -20.05 6.86
C ALA A 304 -9.56 -19.36 8.24
N PRO A 305 -9.48 -18.01 8.34
CA PRO A 305 -9.50 -17.32 9.64
C PRO A 305 -10.75 -17.58 10.48
N LEU A 306 -11.94 -17.61 9.86
CA LEU A 306 -13.17 -17.92 10.57
C LEU A 306 -13.17 -19.37 11.08
N VAL A 307 -12.69 -20.31 10.27
CA VAL A 307 -12.49 -21.70 10.72
C VAL A 307 -11.50 -21.76 11.88
N LEU A 308 -10.37 -21.07 11.80
CA LEU A 308 -9.38 -21.00 12.87
C LEU A 308 -9.95 -20.41 14.17
N LEU A 309 -10.84 -19.42 14.08
CA LEU A 309 -11.45 -18.77 15.24
C LEU A 309 -12.49 -19.64 15.95
N PHE A 310 -13.31 -20.38 15.19
CA PHE A 310 -14.48 -21.09 15.73
C PHE A 310 -14.33 -22.61 15.83
N SER A 311 -13.37 -23.22 15.12
CA SER A 311 -13.20 -24.68 15.12
C SER A 311 -12.55 -25.19 16.41
N THR A 312 -13.23 -26.10 17.10
CA THR A 312 -12.67 -26.91 18.19
C THR A 312 -12.10 -28.25 17.69
N ASN A 313 -12.21 -28.54 16.40
CA ASN A 313 -11.67 -29.77 15.79
C ASN A 313 -10.23 -29.54 15.31
N ARG A 314 -9.27 -30.22 15.94
CA ARG A 314 -7.83 -30.09 15.63
C ARG A 314 -7.47 -30.36 14.16
N THR A 315 -8.13 -31.33 13.52
CA THR A 315 -7.87 -31.65 12.11
C THR A 315 -8.36 -30.52 11.20
N VAL A 316 -9.55 -30.00 11.46
CA VAL A 316 -10.11 -28.87 10.70
C VAL A 316 -9.26 -27.61 10.90
N THR A 317 -8.85 -27.33 12.14
CA THR A 317 -7.94 -26.22 12.47
C THR A 317 -6.60 -26.38 11.76
N LEU A 318 -6.03 -27.59 11.71
CA LEU A 318 -4.79 -27.86 10.98
C LEU A 318 -4.92 -27.59 9.48
N ILE A 319 -6.02 -28.02 8.85
CA ILE A 319 -6.27 -27.79 7.42
C ILE A 319 -6.37 -26.28 7.13
N ALA A 320 -7.13 -25.54 7.94
CA ALA A 320 -7.25 -24.09 7.80
C ALA A 320 -5.90 -23.38 8.01
N LEU A 321 -5.11 -23.85 8.98
CA LEU A 321 -3.77 -23.33 9.27
C LEU A 321 -2.82 -23.57 8.09
N ILE A 322 -2.79 -24.78 7.52
CA ILE A 322 -1.99 -25.07 6.32
C ILE A 322 -2.42 -24.16 5.16
N GLY A 323 -3.74 -23.94 5.00
CA GLY A 323 -4.28 -23.04 3.99
C GLY A 323 -3.77 -21.60 4.12
N ILE A 324 -3.89 -21.00 5.31
CA ILE A 324 -3.44 -19.61 5.52
C ILE A 324 -1.91 -19.48 5.43
N LEU A 325 -1.16 -20.48 5.89
CA LEU A 325 0.30 -20.51 5.75
C LEU A 325 0.73 -20.60 4.29
N ALA A 326 0.08 -21.46 3.49
CA ALA A 326 0.33 -21.57 2.06
C ALA A 326 -0.02 -20.27 1.31
N PHE A 327 -1.09 -19.60 1.72
CA PHE A 327 -1.49 -18.29 1.20
C PHE A 327 -0.41 -17.22 1.44
N HIS A 328 0.08 -17.07 2.67
CA HIS A 328 1.17 -16.15 2.99
C HIS A 328 2.48 -16.52 2.28
N ALA A 329 2.83 -17.81 2.23
CA ALA A 329 4.02 -18.28 1.53
C ALA A 329 3.96 -17.95 0.03
N TYR A 330 2.78 -18.10 -0.59
CA TYR A 330 2.56 -17.69 -1.98
C TYR A 330 2.81 -16.18 -2.15
N ILE A 331 2.19 -15.32 -1.33
CA ILE A 331 2.38 -13.86 -1.41
C ILE A 331 3.88 -13.50 -1.31
N ILE A 332 4.57 -14.01 -0.28
CA ILE A 332 6.00 -13.77 -0.08
C ILE A 332 6.81 -14.17 -1.32
N SER A 333 6.50 -15.34 -1.90
CA SER A 333 7.23 -15.87 -3.05
C SER A 333 7.14 -15.01 -4.31
N THR A 334 6.12 -14.14 -4.40
CA THR A 334 5.91 -13.28 -5.57
C THR A 334 6.74 -12.00 -5.56
N ILE A 335 7.36 -11.64 -4.42
CA ILE A 335 8.09 -10.38 -4.18
C ILE A 335 7.38 -9.22 -4.89
N PRO A 336 6.12 -8.90 -4.53
CA PRO A 336 5.39 -7.85 -5.21
C PRO A 336 6.00 -6.48 -4.88
N LEU A 337 5.66 -5.48 -5.69
CA LEU A 337 6.06 -4.10 -5.41
C LEU A 337 5.47 -3.62 -4.09
N ALA A 338 6.29 -2.92 -3.29
CA ALA A 338 5.91 -2.26 -2.04
C ALA A 338 5.22 -3.16 -0.98
N VAL A 339 5.69 -4.40 -0.77
CA VAL A 339 5.03 -5.41 0.10
C VAL A 339 5.73 -5.66 1.43
N PRO A 340 4.98 -5.82 2.54
CA PRO A 340 5.57 -6.10 3.84
C PRO A 340 5.81 -7.60 3.94
N LEU A 341 6.97 -8.03 3.48
CA LEU A 341 7.32 -9.45 3.50
C LEU A 341 7.46 -9.95 4.96
N GLU A 342 8.05 -9.12 5.82
CA GLU A 342 8.27 -9.45 7.23
C GLU A 342 6.95 -9.54 8.02
N TRP A 343 5.97 -8.69 7.67
CA TRP A 343 4.60 -8.80 8.18
C TRP A 343 3.98 -10.16 7.86
N ASN A 344 4.08 -10.63 6.61
CA ASN A 344 3.56 -11.94 6.22
C ASN A 344 4.23 -13.07 7.03
N ILE A 345 5.54 -12.97 7.26
CA ILE A 345 6.29 -13.93 8.08
C ILE A 345 5.79 -13.91 9.53
N PHE A 346 5.61 -12.72 10.12
CA PHE A 346 5.07 -12.59 11.47
C PHE A 346 3.66 -13.17 11.57
N PHE A 347 2.80 -12.92 10.58
CA PHE A 347 1.43 -13.44 10.55
C PHE A 347 1.39 -14.97 10.43
N MET A 348 2.33 -15.57 9.69
CA MET A 348 2.50 -17.02 9.67
C MET A 348 2.84 -17.58 11.06
N PHE A 349 3.79 -16.96 11.76
CA PHE A 349 4.12 -17.32 13.14
C PHE A 349 2.93 -17.11 14.08
N ALA A 350 2.27 -15.95 14.02
CA ALA A 350 1.13 -15.61 14.85
C ALA A 350 -0.05 -16.57 14.65
N ALA A 351 -0.28 -17.03 13.41
CA ALA A 351 -1.31 -18.02 13.11
C ALA A 351 -1.06 -19.33 13.87
N VAL A 352 0.18 -19.83 13.83
CA VAL A 352 0.57 -21.06 14.54
C VAL A 352 0.51 -20.84 16.05
N PHE A 353 1.08 -19.75 16.55
CA PHE A 353 1.08 -19.40 17.98
C PHE A 353 -0.35 -19.32 18.54
N LEU A 354 -1.23 -18.52 17.93
CA LEU A 354 -2.56 -18.27 18.46
C LEU A 354 -3.52 -19.44 18.25
N PHE A 355 -3.54 -20.08 17.09
CA PHE A 355 -4.60 -21.04 16.77
C PHE A 355 -4.17 -22.50 16.97
N TRP A 356 -2.88 -22.81 16.84
CA TRP A 356 -2.37 -24.15 17.16
C TRP A 356 -1.92 -24.26 18.61
N GLY A 357 -1.23 -23.22 19.12
CA GLY A 357 -0.71 -23.16 20.48
C GLY A 357 -1.77 -22.93 21.55
N TYR A 358 -2.77 -22.10 21.25
CA TYR A 358 -3.91 -21.84 22.15
C TYR A 358 -5.21 -22.33 21.52
N ASP A 359 -5.44 -23.63 21.62
CA ASP A 359 -6.55 -24.31 20.94
C ASP A 359 -7.93 -23.85 21.44
N ALA A 360 -8.87 -23.65 20.51
CA ALA A 360 -10.23 -23.22 20.86
C ALA A 360 -10.98 -24.27 21.71
N GLY A 361 -10.71 -25.57 21.54
CA GLY A 361 -11.26 -26.64 22.36
C GLY A 361 -10.60 -26.77 23.75
N ALA A 362 -9.55 -26.01 24.01
CA ALA A 362 -8.78 -26.03 25.27
C ALA A 362 -8.97 -24.76 26.12
N GLY A 363 -10.12 -24.10 26.02
CA GLY A 363 -10.43 -22.90 26.81
C GLY A 363 -9.98 -21.58 26.18
N TYR A 364 -9.71 -21.57 24.87
CA TYR A 364 -9.41 -20.36 24.09
C TYR A 364 -10.35 -20.20 22.89
N GLY A 365 -11.60 -20.66 23.04
CA GLY A 365 -12.69 -20.38 22.12
C GLY A 365 -13.32 -19.02 22.39
N VAL A 366 -14.02 -18.46 21.42
CA VAL A 366 -14.67 -17.12 21.53
C VAL A 366 -15.69 -17.02 22.68
N THR A 367 -16.15 -18.14 23.23
CA THR A 367 -17.06 -18.16 24.39
C THR A 367 -16.33 -18.16 25.73
N ASP A 368 -15.01 -18.29 25.73
CA ASP A 368 -14.19 -18.42 26.94
C ASP A 368 -13.68 -17.07 27.47
N PHE A 369 -14.17 -15.95 26.91
CA PHE A 369 -13.95 -14.63 27.52
C PHE A 369 -14.45 -14.63 28.97
N SER A 370 -13.70 -13.97 29.85
CA SER A 370 -14.07 -13.79 31.25
C SER A 370 -15.44 -13.13 31.43
N SER A 371 -15.84 -12.31 30.46
CA SER A 371 -17.17 -11.72 30.35
C SER A 371 -17.55 -11.54 28.88
N PRO A 372 -18.82 -11.82 28.49
CA PRO A 372 -19.31 -11.52 27.14
C PRO A 372 -19.13 -10.05 26.75
N TRP A 373 -19.17 -9.13 27.72
CA TRP A 373 -18.95 -7.70 27.48
C TRP A 373 -17.52 -7.38 27.06
N VAL A 374 -16.51 -8.08 27.58
CA VAL A 374 -15.12 -7.92 27.15
C VAL A 374 -15.00 -8.32 25.68
N GLY A 375 -15.58 -9.46 25.30
CA GLY A 375 -15.62 -9.90 23.90
C GLY A 375 -16.31 -8.90 22.97
N ILE A 376 -17.44 -8.32 23.39
CA ILE A 376 -18.17 -7.28 22.62
C ILE A 376 -17.31 -6.03 22.45
N VAL A 377 -16.67 -5.53 23.50
CA VAL A 377 -15.82 -4.33 23.43
C VAL A 377 -14.63 -4.57 22.52
N VAL A 378 -13.95 -5.72 22.65
CA VAL A 378 -12.84 -6.10 21.78
C VAL A 378 -13.30 -6.13 20.33
N ALA A 379 -14.40 -6.83 20.02
CA ALA A 379 -14.93 -6.91 18.66
C ALA A 379 -15.29 -5.51 18.11
N ALA A 380 -15.94 -4.66 18.90
CA ALA A 380 -16.31 -3.30 18.50
C ALA A 380 -15.08 -2.43 18.20
N CYS A 381 -14.06 -2.45 19.06
CA CYS A 381 -12.82 -1.68 18.89
C CYS A 381 -12.06 -2.06 17.61
N VAL A 382 -12.09 -3.33 17.23
CA VAL A 382 -11.38 -3.83 16.03
C VAL A 382 -12.21 -3.65 14.76
N LEU A 383 -13.54 -3.81 14.82
CA LEU A 383 -14.42 -3.77 13.63
C LEU A 383 -14.81 -2.35 13.20
N ILE A 384 -14.88 -1.38 14.11
CA ILE A 384 -15.37 -0.04 13.78
C ILE A 384 -14.58 0.62 12.65
N TRP A 385 -13.26 0.45 12.65
CA TRP A 385 -12.35 1.06 11.70
C TRP A 385 -12.46 0.51 10.28
N PRO A 386 -12.36 -0.82 10.03
CA PRO A 386 -12.56 -1.37 8.70
C PRO A 386 -13.98 -1.18 8.19
N VAL A 387 -15.01 -1.23 9.04
CA VAL A 387 -16.40 -0.98 8.61
C VAL A 387 -16.55 0.46 8.14
N LEU A 388 -16.13 1.43 8.96
CA LEU A 388 -16.23 2.84 8.62
C LEU A 388 -15.40 3.18 7.38
N GLY A 389 -14.15 2.72 7.32
CA GLY A 389 -13.26 2.99 6.20
C GLY A 389 -13.70 2.35 4.88
N ASN A 390 -14.44 1.23 4.94
CA ASN A 390 -15.03 0.67 3.73
C ASN A 390 -16.26 1.45 3.21
N LEU A 391 -16.97 2.16 4.10
CA LEU A 391 -18.09 3.03 3.76
C LEU A 391 -17.66 4.46 3.40
N ARG A 392 -16.59 4.95 4.05
CA ARG A 392 -16.03 6.31 3.96
C ARG A 392 -14.50 6.24 3.85
N PRO A 393 -13.98 5.77 2.70
CA PRO A 393 -12.53 5.72 2.50
C PRO A 393 -11.86 7.09 2.53
N ASP A 394 -12.62 8.16 2.28
CA ASP A 394 -12.16 9.54 2.42
C ASP A 394 -11.82 9.94 3.87
N TRP A 395 -12.23 9.16 4.87
CA TRP A 395 -11.97 9.44 6.28
C TRP A 395 -10.87 8.58 6.89
N ILE A 396 -10.76 7.34 6.42
CA ILE A 396 -9.93 6.32 7.06
C ILE A 396 -8.95 5.78 6.02
N SER A 397 -7.66 5.85 6.36
CA SER A 397 -6.58 5.26 5.58
C SER A 397 -6.91 3.84 5.14
N PHE A 398 -6.47 3.48 3.94
CA PHE A 398 -6.70 2.14 3.40
C PHE A 398 -6.06 1.04 4.28
N LEU A 399 -4.98 1.34 5.01
CA LEU A 399 -4.30 0.42 5.93
C LEU A 399 -5.21 0.06 7.10
N VAL A 400 -5.76 1.09 7.74
CA VAL A 400 -6.68 0.96 8.87
C VAL A 400 -8.01 0.35 8.44
N SER A 401 -8.37 0.53 7.16
CA SER A 401 -9.56 -0.05 6.54
C SER A 401 -9.41 -1.52 6.13
N TYR A 402 -8.22 -2.09 6.32
CA TYR A 402 -7.79 -3.40 5.82
C TYR A 402 -8.05 -3.61 4.33
N ARG A 403 -7.66 -2.65 3.50
CA ARG A 403 -7.81 -2.70 2.03
C ARG A 403 -6.56 -3.17 1.30
N GLN A 404 -5.57 -3.69 2.03
CA GLN A 404 -4.27 -4.07 1.48
C GLN A 404 -4.41 -5.07 0.33
N TYR A 405 -3.71 -4.81 -0.77
CA TYR A 405 -3.68 -5.65 -1.98
C TYR A 405 -5.00 -5.86 -2.71
N SER A 406 -6.08 -5.15 -2.36
CA SER A 406 -7.35 -5.25 -3.09
C SER A 406 -7.32 -4.64 -4.49
N GLY A 407 -6.38 -3.74 -4.78
CA GLY A 407 -6.41 -2.87 -5.96
C GLY A 407 -7.38 -1.69 -5.83
N ASN A 408 -8.11 -1.60 -4.72
CA ASN A 408 -9.03 -0.51 -4.39
C ASN A 408 -8.38 0.48 -3.42
N TRP A 409 -7.25 1.04 -3.83
CA TRP A 409 -6.52 2.05 -3.07
C TRP A 409 -6.69 3.42 -3.71
N ALA A 410 -6.72 4.45 -2.88
CA ALA A 410 -6.48 5.81 -3.32
C ALA A 410 -5.12 5.87 -4.01
N THR A 411 -5.00 6.65 -5.08
CA THR A 411 -3.72 6.79 -5.79
C THR A 411 -3.65 8.13 -6.53
N SER A 412 -2.46 8.52 -6.96
CA SER A 412 -2.24 9.73 -7.75
C SER A 412 -1.23 9.53 -8.87
N THR A 413 -1.29 10.40 -9.86
CA THR A 413 -0.26 10.57 -10.88
C THR A 413 0.14 12.02 -10.92
N TRP A 414 1.45 12.26 -10.97
CA TRP A 414 2.06 13.59 -10.94
C TRP A 414 2.71 13.85 -12.29
N ALA A 415 2.49 15.04 -12.84
CA ALA A 415 3.02 15.44 -14.14
C ALA A 415 3.75 16.78 -14.00
N TRP A 416 5.04 16.78 -14.32
CA TRP A 416 5.85 18.00 -14.40
C TRP A 416 6.03 18.41 -15.86
N LYS A 417 5.98 19.72 -16.10
CA LYS A 417 6.14 20.29 -17.44
C LYS A 417 7.44 19.87 -18.11
N ASP A 418 8.53 19.80 -17.35
CA ASP A 418 9.85 19.39 -17.82
C ASP A 418 10.72 18.87 -16.66
N LYS A 419 11.98 18.55 -16.98
CA LYS A 419 12.96 18.06 -16.00
C LYS A 419 13.32 19.11 -14.94
N ALA A 420 13.42 20.39 -15.32
CA ALA A 420 13.76 21.44 -14.37
C ALA A 420 12.66 21.61 -13.31
N ALA A 421 11.39 21.49 -13.71
CA ALA A 421 10.28 21.46 -12.78
C ALA A 421 10.32 20.25 -11.83
N GLU A 422 10.60 19.04 -12.33
CA GLU A 422 10.76 17.84 -11.46
C GLU A 422 11.94 18.03 -10.48
N ASP A 423 13.04 18.64 -10.95
CA ASP A 423 14.28 18.82 -10.19
C ASP A 423 14.14 19.76 -8.97
N LYS A 424 13.13 20.65 -8.95
CA LYS A 424 12.81 21.48 -7.77
C LYS A 424 12.53 20.66 -6.50
N LEU A 425 12.04 19.42 -6.64
CA LEU A 425 11.84 18.52 -5.49
C LEU A 425 13.14 18.21 -4.75
N GLU A 426 14.27 18.32 -5.43
CA GLU A 426 15.59 17.96 -4.92
C GLU A 426 16.29 19.17 -4.32
N GLU A 427 16.02 20.34 -4.89
CA GLU A 427 16.62 21.61 -4.49
C GLU A 427 15.92 22.18 -3.24
N ASP A 428 14.59 22.10 -3.18
CA ASP A 428 13.80 22.86 -2.22
C ASP A 428 13.21 22.02 -1.06
N ILE A 429 13.28 20.69 -1.12
CA ILE A 429 12.70 19.80 -0.11
C ILE A 429 13.79 19.11 0.70
N VAL A 430 13.73 19.28 2.02
CA VAL A 430 14.61 18.55 2.95
C VAL A 430 14.18 17.08 3.01
N LYS A 431 15.02 16.21 2.44
CA LYS A 431 14.84 14.75 2.39
C LYS A 431 16.19 14.03 2.40
N SER A 432 16.16 12.72 2.67
CA SER A 432 17.38 11.92 2.86
C SER A 432 17.77 11.05 1.65
N GLY A 433 16.83 10.82 0.73
CA GLY A 433 17.07 10.14 -0.54
C GLY A 433 16.56 10.98 -1.69
N GLU A 434 17.17 10.78 -2.86
CA GLU A 434 16.70 11.39 -4.10
C GLU A 434 15.38 10.76 -4.56
N GLN A 435 14.69 11.40 -5.50
CA GLN A 435 13.55 10.83 -6.19
C GLN A 435 13.96 9.57 -6.94
N HIS A 436 13.03 8.62 -7.02
CA HIS A 436 13.27 7.33 -7.68
C HIS A 436 13.81 7.47 -9.11
N SER A 437 13.31 8.47 -9.85
CA SER A 437 13.75 8.77 -11.22
C SER A 437 15.25 9.10 -11.29
N ARG A 438 15.80 9.83 -10.31
CA ARG A 438 17.24 10.12 -10.24
C ARG A 438 18.05 8.92 -9.76
N GLN A 439 17.60 8.25 -8.69
CA GLN A 439 18.28 7.07 -8.16
C GLN A 439 18.47 5.98 -9.21
N ILE A 440 17.48 5.76 -10.08
CA ILE A 440 17.58 4.79 -11.16
C ILE A 440 18.55 5.26 -12.25
N ASN A 441 18.51 6.54 -12.62
CA ASN A 441 19.38 7.09 -13.67
C ASN A 441 20.87 6.96 -13.30
N ASP A 442 21.21 7.13 -12.03
CA ASP A 442 22.58 6.92 -11.52
C ASP A 442 23.06 5.47 -11.72
N TYR A 443 22.14 4.50 -11.68
CA TYR A 443 22.47 3.08 -11.78
C TYR A 443 22.45 2.56 -13.22
N PHE A 444 21.49 2.99 -14.04
CA PHE A 444 21.23 2.45 -15.37
C PHE A 444 21.49 3.44 -16.52
N GLY A 445 21.77 4.70 -16.24
CA GLY A 445 21.76 5.78 -17.22
C GLY A 445 20.33 6.27 -17.52
N GLU A 446 20.22 7.43 -18.17
CA GLU A 446 18.94 8.12 -18.37
C GLU A 446 17.95 7.32 -19.23
N ASP A 447 18.40 6.73 -20.35
CA ASP A 447 17.50 6.03 -21.28
C ASP A 447 16.86 4.78 -20.65
N ILE A 448 17.68 3.94 -20.01
CA ILE A 448 17.18 2.74 -19.33
C ILE A 448 16.44 3.13 -18.04
N GLY A 449 16.87 4.20 -17.38
CA GLY A 449 16.26 4.63 -16.15
C GLY A 449 14.87 5.21 -16.32
N GLU A 450 14.64 5.98 -17.38
CA GLU A 450 13.30 6.42 -17.76
C GLU A 450 12.41 5.22 -18.11
N VAL A 451 12.93 4.17 -18.76
CA VAL A 451 12.15 2.93 -18.99
C VAL A 451 11.63 2.34 -17.69
N PHE A 452 12.46 2.22 -16.64
CA PHE A 452 12.00 1.70 -15.34
C PHE A 452 11.07 2.66 -14.60
N THR A 453 11.25 3.97 -14.75
CA THR A 453 10.32 4.95 -14.19
C THR A 453 8.95 4.83 -14.86
N GLN A 454 8.92 4.74 -16.19
CA GLN A 454 7.69 4.51 -16.97
C GLN A 454 7.07 3.12 -16.72
N LYS A 455 7.85 2.14 -16.25
CA LYS A 455 7.31 0.85 -15.81
C LYS A 455 6.39 0.95 -14.60
N ALA A 456 6.66 1.86 -13.67
CA ALA A 456 5.74 2.15 -12.57
C ALA A 456 4.43 2.80 -13.08
N VAL A 457 4.53 3.66 -14.09
CA VAL A 457 3.35 4.26 -14.77
C VAL A 457 2.51 3.16 -15.44
N ALA A 458 3.15 2.23 -16.14
CA ALA A 458 2.49 1.08 -16.77
C ALA A 458 1.89 0.09 -15.75
N PHE A 459 2.57 -0.15 -14.63
CA PHE A 459 2.01 -0.90 -13.49
C PHE A 459 0.67 -0.31 -13.10
N ARG A 460 0.62 1.01 -12.86
CA ARG A 460 -0.60 1.71 -12.49
C ARG A 460 -1.66 1.63 -13.60
N ALA A 461 -1.28 1.75 -14.87
CA ALA A 461 -2.20 1.69 -16.03
C ALA A 461 -2.96 0.36 -16.14
N MET A 462 -2.36 -0.74 -15.68
CA MET A 462 -3.05 -2.03 -15.66
C MET A 462 -4.08 -2.17 -14.54
N HIS A 463 -4.03 -1.29 -13.53
CA HIS A 463 -4.99 -1.28 -12.42
C HIS A 463 -6.23 -0.44 -12.75
N SER A 464 -7.31 -0.78 -12.06
CA SER A 464 -8.62 -0.15 -12.17
C SER A 464 -8.61 1.38 -12.07
N SER A 465 -7.87 1.96 -11.13
CA SER A 465 -7.79 3.41 -10.91
C SER A 465 -6.87 4.12 -11.90
N GLY A 466 -5.79 3.46 -12.35
CA GLY A 466 -4.78 4.08 -13.20
C GLY A 466 -5.31 4.47 -14.57
N ARG A 467 -6.16 3.65 -15.18
CA ARG A 467 -6.75 3.94 -16.49
C ARG A 467 -7.55 5.24 -16.47
N ALA A 468 -8.41 5.41 -15.46
CA ALA A 468 -9.18 6.63 -15.27
C ALA A 468 -8.28 7.84 -14.98
N ILE A 469 -7.26 7.69 -14.13
CA ILE A 469 -6.34 8.79 -13.82
C ILE A 469 -5.62 9.28 -15.09
N TYR A 470 -5.07 8.39 -15.92
CA TYR A 470 -4.41 8.79 -17.16
C TYR A 470 -5.40 9.39 -18.17
N SER A 471 -6.62 8.84 -18.25
CA SER A 471 -7.67 9.42 -19.07
C SER A 471 -8.05 10.83 -18.64
N ILE A 472 -8.05 11.13 -17.33
CA ILE A 472 -8.37 12.46 -16.80
C ILE A 472 -7.19 13.39 -17.04
N LEU A 473 -5.96 12.95 -16.76
CA LEU A 473 -4.72 13.74 -16.93
C LEU A 473 -4.55 14.25 -18.37
N ASP A 474 -4.94 13.46 -19.37
CA ASP A 474 -4.93 13.79 -20.81
C ASP A 474 -5.71 15.08 -21.15
N ASN A 475 -6.63 15.53 -20.29
CA ASN A 475 -7.36 16.80 -20.46
C ASN A 475 -6.59 18.04 -19.99
N TYR A 476 -5.47 17.86 -19.26
CA TYR A 476 -4.81 18.94 -18.52
C TYR A 476 -3.37 19.18 -18.95
N VAL A 477 -2.71 18.16 -19.49
CA VAL A 477 -1.31 18.22 -19.91
C VAL A 477 -1.11 17.49 -21.23
N ASP A 478 -0.17 17.97 -22.03
CA ASP A 478 0.36 17.20 -23.16
C ASP A 478 1.25 16.06 -22.62
N MET A 479 0.65 14.87 -22.52
CA MET A 479 1.27 13.66 -21.93
C MET A 479 2.54 13.18 -22.67
N ASP A 480 2.77 13.67 -23.89
CA ASP A 480 3.97 13.33 -24.67
C ASP A 480 5.16 14.21 -24.30
N THR A 481 4.91 15.37 -23.68
CA THR A 481 5.96 16.34 -23.29
C THR A 481 6.20 16.39 -21.79
N TYR A 482 5.16 16.15 -20.99
CA TYR A 482 5.26 16.17 -19.53
C TYR A 482 5.96 14.91 -18.98
N ARG A 483 6.71 15.10 -17.89
CA ARG A 483 7.31 14.00 -17.12
C ARG A 483 6.26 13.44 -16.15
N ILE A 484 5.67 12.32 -16.55
CA ILE A 484 4.64 11.64 -15.77
C ILE A 484 5.29 10.65 -14.81
N ARG A 485 4.89 10.71 -13.53
CA ARG A 485 5.32 9.81 -12.45
C ARG A 485 4.13 9.21 -11.73
N GLU A 486 4.32 7.98 -11.29
CA GLU A 486 3.38 7.29 -10.42
C GLU A 486 3.53 7.82 -8.98
N GLY A 487 2.43 8.11 -8.30
CA GLY A 487 2.43 8.81 -7.01
C GLY A 487 3.18 8.07 -5.89
N GLU A 488 3.18 6.74 -5.88
CA GLU A 488 3.92 5.94 -4.92
C GLU A 488 5.44 6.07 -5.08
N THR A 489 5.92 6.24 -6.32
CA THR A 489 7.36 6.47 -6.56
C THR A 489 7.79 7.85 -6.09
N VAL A 490 6.92 8.86 -6.27
CA VAL A 490 7.17 10.24 -5.84
C VAL A 490 7.17 10.33 -4.31
N VAL A 491 6.14 9.77 -3.67
CA VAL A 491 5.97 9.88 -2.22
C VAL A 491 7.08 9.17 -1.46
N SER A 492 7.58 8.03 -1.98
CA SER A 492 8.70 7.31 -1.37
C SER A 492 9.92 8.23 -1.18
N GLY A 493 10.27 9.02 -2.19
CA GLY A 493 11.35 10.00 -2.11
C GLY A 493 11.04 11.22 -1.23
N LEU A 494 9.78 11.62 -1.11
CA LEU A 494 9.39 12.81 -0.33
C LEU A 494 9.31 12.55 1.18
N ILE A 495 8.73 11.42 1.59
CA ILE A 495 8.42 11.17 3.00
C ILE A 495 9.19 9.97 3.58
N GLY A 496 9.97 9.28 2.74
CA GLY A 496 10.81 8.15 3.13
C GLY A 496 10.05 6.85 3.36
N TRP A 497 8.80 6.78 2.93
CA TRP A 497 7.95 5.60 3.09
C TRP A 497 6.75 5.64 2.14
N ASN A 498 6.39 4.47 1.64
CA ASN A 498 5.23 4.21 0.81
C ASN A 498 4.73 2.79 1.08
N PHE A 499 3.41 2.63 1.07
CA PHE A 499 2.76 1.34 1.20
C PHE A 499 1.52 1.23 0.29
N GLY A 500 1.45 2.01 -0.79
CA GLY A 500 0.23 2.08 -1.62
C GLY A 500 -0.94 2.80 -0.93
N ASP A 501 -0.67 3.56 0.13
CA ASP A 501 -1.66 4.44 0.74
C ASP A 501 -1.70 5.79 0.02
N GLY A 502 -2.67 5.97 -0.87
CA GLY A 502 -2.79 7.23 -1.58
C GLY A 502 -3.07 8.44 -0.69
N HIS A 503 -3.59 8.23 0.53
CA HIS A 503 -3.78 9.30 1.51
C HIS A 503 -2.47 9.90 2.03
N LEU A 504 -1.31 9.37 1.63
CA LEU A 504 0.01 9.94 1.90
C LEU A 504 0.50 10.89 0.81
N HIS A 505 -0.14 10.93 -0.35
CA HIS A 505 0.19 11.82 -1.46
C HIS A 505 -1.08 12.48 -2.02
N ASP A 506 -1.92 12.94 -1.11
CA ASP A 506 -3.12 13.71 -1.39
C ASP A 506 -2.81 15.22 -1.52
N ASP A 507 -3.85 16.05 -1.55
CA ASP A 507 -3.77 17.51 -1.59
C ASP A 507 -2.94 18.09 -0.43
N GLN A 508 -2.91 17.45 0.74
CA GLN A 508 -2.08 17.89 1.86
C GLN A 508 -0.59 17.83 1.51
N LEU A 509 -0.14 16.76 0.84
CA LEU A 509 1.25 16.66 0.41
C LEU A 509 1.54 17.61 -0.75
N VAL A 510 0.62 17.74 -1.71
CA VAL A 510 0.77 18.67 -2.85
C VAL A 510 0.93 20.11 -2.36
N ASP A 511 0.12 20.55 -1.40
CA ASP A 511 0.22 21.87 -0.77
C ASP A 511 1.59 22.06 -0.07
N ALA A 512 2.08 21.02 0.61
CA ALA A 512 3.37 21.07 1.29
C ALA A 512 4.54 21.14 0.29
N VAL A 513 4.44 20.45 -0.84
CA VAL A 513 5.38 20.53 -1.96
C VAL A 513 5.34 21.92 -2.58
N GLN A 514 4.15 22.46 -2.86
CA GLN A 514 3.99 23.79 -3.45
C GLN A 514 4.64 24.89 -2.59
N LYS A 515 4.46 24.85 -1.26
CA LYS A 515 5.06 25.83 -0.34
C LYS A 515 6.59 25.89 -0.43
N ARG A 516 7.24 24.82 -0.90
CA ARG A 516 8.70 24.71 -1.00
C ARG A 516 9.17 25.02 -2.41
N CYS A 517 8.59 24.35 -3.41
CA CYS A 517 9.04 24.42 -4.79
C CYS A 517 8.45 25.60 -5.58
N ASN A 518 7.37 26.23 -5.07
CA ASN A 518 6.74 27.41 -5.65
C ASN A 518 6.49 27.26 -7.17
N TYR A 519 5.74 26.22 -7.56
CA TYR A 519 5.44 25.95 -8.95
C TYR A 519 4.55 27.05 -9.56
N ALA A 520 4.82 27.39 -10.81
CA ALA A 520 3.99 28.25 -11.63
C ALA A 520 2.76 27.49 -12.17
N PRO A 521 1.70 28.21 -12.62
CA PRO A 521 0.55 27.59 -13.30
C PRO A 521 0.93 26.58 -14.37
N GLY A 522 0.36 25.38 -14.29
CA GLY A 522 0.60 24.25 -15.19
C GLY A 522 1.98 23.60 -15.06
N GLU A 523 2.87 24.09 -14.20
CA GLU A 523 4.23 23.55 -14.08
C GLU A 523 4.25 22.17 -13.40
N MET A 524 3.32 21.95 -12.45
CA MET A 524 3.07 20.65 -11.82
C MET A 524 1.56 20.41 -11.70
N VAL A 525 1.07 19.35 -12.35
CA VAL A 525 -0.33 18.93 -12.30
C VAL A 525 -0.43 17.53 -11.69
N VAL A 526 -1.38 17.34 -10.77
CA VAL A 526 -1.62 16.05 -10.10
C VAL A 526 -3.07 15.65 -10.28
N VAL A 527 -3.30 14.42 -10.72
CA VAL A 527 -4.63 13.80 -10.69
C VAL A 527 -4.64 12.78 -9.56
N TYR A 528 -5.58 12.95 -8.65
CA TYR A 528 -5.79 12.05 -7.52
C TYR A 528 -7.15 11.37 -7.66
N THR A 529 -7.19 10.09 -7.29
CA THR A 529 -8.43 9.34 -7.17
C THR A 529 -8.53 8.68 -5.79
N GLU A 530 -9.72 8.71 -5.23
CA GLU A 530 -10.02 8.04 -3.96
C GLU A 530 -10.25 6.53 -4.17
N SER A 531 -10.26 5.74 -3.10
CA SER A 531 -10.77 4.37 -3.17
C SER A 531 -12.29 4.36 -3.41
N GLN A 532 -12.80 3.33 -4.09
CA GLN A 532 -14.23 3.04 -4.21
C GLN A 532 -14.84 2.73 -2.83
N PRO A 533 -15.90 3.46 -2.40
CA PRO A 533 -16.73 3.05 -1.26
C PRO A 533 -17.54 1.80 -1.61
N VAL A 534 -17.70 0.88 -0.66
CA VAL A 534 -18.37 -0.43 -0.93
C VAL A 534 -19.84 -0.29 -1.33
N ASN A 535 -20.48 0.82 -0.95
CA ASN A 535 -21.88 1.12 -1.21
C ASN A 535 -22.11 2.00 -2.46
N ARG A 536 -21.08 2.22 -3.28
CA ARG A 536 -21.16 3.05 -4.49
C ARG A 536 -20.52 2.33 -5.67
N ASN A 537 -20.92 2.68 -6.89
CA ASN A 537 -20.34 2.14 -8.14
C ASN A 537 -19.38 3.11 -8.85
N TYR A 538 -19.11 4.26 -8.22
CA TYR A 538 -18.24 5.30 -8.74
C TYR A 538 -17.12 5.63 -7.76
N ILE A 539 -16.07 6.25 -8.28
CA ILE A 539 -14.94 6.80 -7.54
C ILE A 539 -14.92 8.32 -7.72
N GLU A 540 -14.55 9.03 -6.68
CA GLU A 540 -14.33 10.48 -6.69
C GLU A 540 -12.87 10.78 -7.07
N TYR A 541 -12.68 11.75 -7.96
CA TYR A 541 -11.36 12.24 -8.36
C TYR A 541 -11.25 13.74 -8.15
N ARG A 542 -10.01 14.22 -8.09
CA ARG A 542 -9.68 15.64 -8.13
C ARG A 542 -8.44 15.90 -8.97
N VAL A 543 -8.43 17.04 -9.65
CA VAL A 543 -7.27 17.54 -10.38
C VAL A 543 -6.74 18.75 -9.65
N MET A 544 -5.43 18.79 -9.48
CA MET A 544 -4.70 19.82 -8.76
C MET A 544 -3.64 20.42 -9.68
N ASP A 545 -3.68 21.73 -9.84
CA ASP A 545 -2.53 22.50 -10.29
C ASP A 545 -1.82 22.99 -9.02
N ALA A 546 -0.55 22.67 -8.87
CA ALA A 546 0.21 23.03 -7.66
C ALA A 546 0.11 24.53 -7.32
N ALA A 547 0.04 25.41 -8.31
CA ALA A 547 -0.06 26.86 -8.11
C ALA A 547 -1.42 27.31 -7.56
N PHE A 548 -2.50 26.58 -7.86
CA PHE A 548 -3.87 26.95 -7.53
C PHE A 548 -4.55 26.01 -6.52
N GLY A 549 -3.95 24.86 -6.23
CA GLY A 549 -4.59 23.77 -5.50
C GLY A 549 -5.58 23.01 -6.38
N ILE A 550 -6.73 22.61 -5.81
CA ILE A 550 -7.74 21.82 -6.52
C ILE A 550 -8.48 22.68 -7.55
N VAL A 551 -8.37 22.32 -8.83
CA VAL A 551 -8.97 23.02 -9.97
C VAL A 551 -10.19 22.29 -10.55
N GLU A 552 -10.32 20.98 -10.34
CA GLU A 552 -11.50 20.20 -10.71
C GLU A 552 -11.82 19.11 -9.69
N ARG A 553 -13.11 18.82 -9.51
CA ARG A 553 -13.62 17.62 -8.84
C ARG A 553 -14.61 16.91 -9.74
N GLY A 554 -14.66 15.58 -9.64
CA GLY A 554 -15.63 14.80 -10.37
C GLY A 554 -15.69 13.35 -9.94
N THR A 555 -16.41 12.55 -10.73
CA THR A 555 -16.59 11.12 -10.49
C THR A 555 -16.48 10.31 -11.78
N TYR A 556 -16.03 9.06 -11.70
CA TYR A 556 -16.12 8.09 -12.80
C TYR A 556 -16.62 6.74 -12.29
N LYS A 557 -17.25 5.95 -13.16
CA LYS A 557 -17.70 4.60 -12.79
C LYS A 557 -16.56 3.61 -12.86
N VAL A 558 -16.47 2.72 -11.87
CA VAL A 558 -15.41 1.70 -11.81
C VAL A 558 -15.49 0.73 -12.99
N VAL A 559 -16.71 0.40 -13.44
CA VAL A 559 -16.94 -0.51 -14.57
C VAL A 559 -16.41 0.05 -15.89
N ASP A 560 -16.51 1.35 -16.11
CA ASP A 560 -16.05 1.99 -17.35
C ASP A 560 -14.52 1.93 -17.41
N SER A 561 -13.85 2.24 -16.29
CA SER A 561 -12.39 2.14 -16.19
C SER A 561 -11.88 0.70 -16.34
N THR A 562 -12.50 -0.25 -15.63
CA THR A 562 -12.06 -1.66 -15.65
C THR A 562 -12.38 -2.39 -16.96
N SER A 563 -13.30 -1.86 -17.77
CA SER A 563 -13.65 -2.42 -19.09
C SER A 563 -12.69 -2.00 -20.20
N GLU A 564 -11.89 -0.95 -20.01
CA GLU A 564 -10.97 -0.43 -21.02
C GLU A 564 -9.59 -1.13 -21.02
N GLN A 565 -8.77 -0.97 -22.07
CA GLN A 565 -7.37 -1.41 -22.04
C GLN A 565 -6.48 -0.43 -21.26
N PRO A 566 -5.32 -0.89 -20.73
CA PRO A 566 -4.36 -0.03 -20.03
C PRO A 566 -3.90 1.22 -20.82
N TRP A 567 -3.84 1.15 -22.15
CA TRP A 567 -3.40 2.25 -23.03
C TRP A 567 -4.54 3.03 -23.68
N LEU A 568 -5.79 2.81 -23.29
CA LEU A 568 -6.95 3.61 -23.72
C LEU A 568 -7.11 3.76 -25.25
N PRO A 569 -7.16 2.67 -26.04
CA PRO A 569 -7.30 2.72 -27.49
C PRO A 569 -8.60 3.39 -27.95
N ASN A 570 -9.64 3.37 -27.11
CA ASN A 570 -10.94 3.98 -27.42
C ASN A 570 -11.07 5.44 -26.95
N GLY A 571 -9.96 6.06 -26.50
CA GLY A 571 -10.00 7.42 -25.99
C GLY A 571 -10.33 7.51 -24.50
N GLN A 572 -10.90 8.65 -24.11
CA GLN A 572 -11.14 8.97 -22.72
C GLN A 572 -12.26 8.11 -22.12
N ILE A 573 -12.07 7.72 -20.85
CA ILE A 573 -13.09 7.08 -20.03
C ILE A 573 -14.14 8.14 -19.65
N PRO A 574 -15.44 7.83 -19.80
CA PRO A 574 -16.51 8.71 -19.35
C PRO A 574 -16.37 9.06 -17.87
N HIS A 575 -16.44 10.36 -17.57
CA HIS A 575 -16.46 10.88 -16.21
C HIS A 575 -17.41 12.08 -16.12
N THR A 576 -17.81 12.42 -14.90
CA THR A 576 -18.72 13.52 -14.61
C THR A 576 -17.99 14.55 -13.76
N VAL A 577 -17.81 15.73 -14.31
CA VAL A 577 -17.28 16.88 -13.58
C VAL A 577 -18.38 17.41 -12.66
N THR A 578 -18.09 17.49 -11.35
CA THR A 578 -19.04 18.02 -10.36
C THR A 578 -18.72 19.46 -9.97
N TRP A 579 -17.48 19.89 -10.17
CA TRP A 579 -17.05 21.26 -9.89
C TRP A 579 -15.76 21.61 -10.65
N ARG A 580 -15.65 22.86 -11.13
CA ARG A 580 -14.41 23.47 -11.66
C ARG A 580 -14.14 24.80 -10.98
N MET A 581 -12.86 25.14 -10.83
CA MET A 581 -12.43 26.47 -10.41
C MET A 581 -12.86 27.51 -11.46
N PRO A 582 -13.65 28.54 -11.10
CA PRO A 582 -14.04 29.58 -12.05
C PRO A 582 -12.83 30.35 -12.59
N GLY A 583 -12.78 30.53 -13.91
CA GLY A 583 -11.74 31.32 -14.58
C GLY A 583 -10.37 30.64 -14.67
N TYR A 584 -10.27 29.36 -14.32
CA TYR A 584 -9.05 28.58 -14.54
C TYR A 584 -9.00 28.07 -15.99
N ASP A 585 -8.01 28.52 -16.73
CA ASP A 585 -7.67 28.03 -18.07
C ASP A 585 -6.50 27.05 -17.98
N PHE A 586 -6.59 25.91 -18.66
CA PHE A 586 -5.61 24.82 -18.58
C PHE A 586 -4.30 25.19 -19.30
N PRO A 587 -3.22 25.58 -18.58
CA PRO A 587 -2.01 26.14 -19.22
C PRO A 587 -1.18 25.07 -19.95
N GLY A 588 -1.45 23.78 -19.69
CA GLY A 588 -0.67 22.64 -20.16
C GLY A 588 -1.18 21.97 -21.44
N VAL A 589 -2.26 22.47 -22.04
CA VAL A 589 -2.90 21.87 -23.22
C VAL A 589 -2.33 22.53 -24.48
N ARG A 590 -1.92 21.74 -25.49
CA ARG A 590 -1.75 22.26 -26.86
C ARG A 590 -3.08 22.90 -27.26
N PRO A 591 -3.11 24.16 -27.75
CA PRO A 591 -4.30 24.64 -28.45
C PRO A 591 -4.66 23.57 -29.48
N ALA A 592 -5.91 23.07 -29.43
CA ALA A 592 -6.36 22.14 -30.45
C ALA A 592 -6.03 22.79 -31.80
N ALA A 593 -5.23 22.11 -32.63
CA ALA A 593 -5.04 22.57 -34.00
C ALA A 593 -6.45 22.69 -34.57
N ASP A 594 -6.81 23.89 -35.02
CA ASP A 594 -8.14 24.21 -35.51
C ASP A 594 -8.67 23.04 -36.34
N VAL A 595 -9.68 22.35 -35.83
CA VAL A 595 -10.42 21.37 -36.61
C VAL A 595 -10.94 22.16 -37.81
N PRO A 596 -10.54 21.84 -39.05
CA PRO A 596 -11.05 22.56 -40.21
C PRO A 596 -12.56 22.54 -40.13
N ALA A 597 -13.20 23.70 -40.33
CA ALA A 597 -14.64 23.93 -40.19
C ALA A 597 -15.55 23.01 -41.05
N ALA A 598 -14.99 22.03 -41.76
CA ALA A 598 -15.68 21.10 -42.64
C ALA A 598 -16.48 20.00 -41.90
N GLU A 599 -16.30 19.77 -40.60
CA GLU A 599 -17.07 18.74 -39.86
C GLU A 599 -18.26 19.29 -39.04
N GLN A 600 -18.43 20.62 -38.93
CA GLN A 600 -19.62 21.21 -38.28
C GLN A 600 -20.84 21.35 -39.22
N GLU A 601 -20.66 21.26 -40.54
CA GLU A 601 -21.77 21.37 -41.51
C GLU A 601 -22.53 20.05 -41.73
N THR A 602 -21.95 18.90 -41.38
CA THR A 602 -22.57 17.59 -41.62
C THR A 602 -23.61 17.19 -40.58
N GLU A 603 -23.56 17.77 -39.37
CA GLU A 603 -24.52 17.49 -38.28
C GLU A 603 -25.77 18.38 -38.36
N THR A 604 -25.64 19.59 -38.93
CA THR A 604 -26.77 20.49 -39.21
C THR A 604 -27.58 20.09 -40.45
N ALA A 605 -26.99 19.34 -41.39
CA ALA A 605 -27.70 18.82 -42.57
C ALA A 605 -28.61 17.62 -42.26
N ARG A 606 -28.29 16.79 -41.25
CA ARG A 606 -29.13 15.63 -40.87
C ARG A 606 -30.33 15.99 -40.01
N THR A 607 -30.33 17.15 -39.36
CA THR A 607 -31.44 17.63 -38.52
C THR A 607 -32.51 18.41 -39.30
N ARG A 608 -32.25 18.82 -40.55
CA ARG A 608 -33.20 19.57 -41.39
C ARG A 608 -34.11 18.73 -42.30
N SER A 609 -33.87 17.43 -42.48
CA SER A 609 -34.68 16.60 -43.40
C SER A 609 -35.78 15.76 -42.73
N GLY A 610 -36.06 15.98 -41.44
CA GLY A 610 -36.92 15.08 -40.64
C GLY A 610 -38.32 15.58 -40.31
N ASN A 611 -38.69 16.81 -40.66
CA ASN A 611 -39.99 17.38 -40.27
C ASN A 611 -40.56 18.24 -41.39
N GLU A 612 -41.25 17.61 -42.34
CA GLU A 612 -42.31 18.26 -43.11
C GLU A 612 -43.13 17.20 -43.87
N THR A 613 -44.28 16.85 -43.31
CA THR A 613 -45.49 16.57 -44.10
C THR A 613 -46.71 16.82 -43.21
N LEU A 614 -47.58 17.66 -43.74
CA LEU A 614 -48.69 18.37 -43.11
C LEU A 614 -49.97 17.53 -43.03
N GLN A 615 -50.78 17.90 -42.04
CA GLN A 615 -52.24 17.76 -41.91
C GLN A 615 -53.02 18.35 -43.11
N PRO A 616 -54.36 18.13 -43.25
CA PRO A 616 -55.36 17.72 -42.24
C PRO A 616 -55.86 16.28 -42.33
#